data_AF-A0A076KTX6-F1
#
_entry.id   AF-A0A076KTX6-F1
#
_cell.length_a   1.000
_cell.length_b   1.000
_cell.length_c   1.000
_cell.angle_alpha   90.00
_cell.angle_beta   90.00
_cell.angle_gamma   90.00
#
_symmetry.space_group_name_H-M   'P 1'
#
loop_
_entity.id
_entity.type
_entity.pdbx_description
1 polymer ?
#
loop_
_entity_poly.entity_id
_entity_poly.type
_entity_poly.pdbx_seq_one_letter_code
_entity_poly.pdbx_strand_id
1 'polypeptide(L)'
;MFSSLLESAKNNQFYSPIYARCEAGQGESRSVELKSNDLVLGRTISAASAEVGDSCEYGSLKYYALCGFGGVLSCGITHTAVVPLDLVKCRIQTNPAKYKSIFNGFSVTVKEDGMRGLGKGWAPTAIGYSLQGLGKFGFYEVFKKIYSGILGDELSYTWRTSLYLAASASAEFFADIALCPLEAAKVRIQTQPGCPPHLRKVAPAILKNEGFMGFYKGLAPLWMRQIPYTMMKFACFERTVEAIYKHIVPKPRDECSKSEQLIVTFAAGYIAGVFCAVVSHPADTVVSKLNQTEEHCY
;
A
#
# COMPACT_ATOMS: atom_id res chain seq x y z
N MET A 1 37.54 -24.55 16.00
CA MET A 1 36.35 -23.69 16.20
C MET A 1 35.82 -23.05 14.92
N PHE A 2 36.63 -22.79 13.88
CA PHE A 2 36.15 -22.23 12.60
C PHE A 2 35.72 -23.26 11.54
N SER A 3 36.10 -24.53 11.70
CA SER A 3 35.68 -25.64 10.81
C SER A 3 34.22 -26.07 11.03
N SER A 4 33.72 -26.00 12.27
CA SER A 4 32.36 -26.42 12.67
C SER A 4 31.23 -25.52 12.14
N LEU A 5 31.52 -24.24 11.86
CA LEU A 5 30.55 -23.29 11.27
C LEU A 5 30.39 -23.50 9.76
N LEU A 6 31.47 -23.82 9.07
CA LEU A 6 31.46 -24.15 7.63
C LEU A 6 30.83 -25.53 7.37
N GLU A 7 31.00 -26.47 8.30
CA GLU A 7 30.31 -27.77 8.30
C GLU A 7 28.82 -27.65 8.62
N SER A 8 28.43 -26.78 9.56
CA SER A 8 27.01 -26.49 9.84
C SER A 8 26.31 -25.78 8.67
N ALA A 9 27.04 -24.95 7.91
CA ALA A 9 26.53 -24.32 6.70
C ALA A 9 26.33 -25.31 5.54
N LYS A 10 27.15 -26.37 5.46
CA LYS A 10 26.97 -27.46 4.48
C LYS A 10 25.81 -28.40 4.81
N ASN A 11 25.46 -28.55 6.09
CA ASN A 11 24.35 -29.40 6.55
C ASN A 11 23.00 -28.67 6.60
N ASN A 12 22.93 -27.42 6.15
CA ASN A 12 21.69 -26.64 6.16
C ASN A 12 20.76 -27.10 5.03
N GLN A 13 19.58 -27.63 5.39
CA GLN A 13 18.56 -28.22 4.49
C GLN A 13 18.02 -27.26 3.41
N PHE A 14 18.46 -26.00 3.39
CA PHE A 14 17.94 -24.95 2.53
C PHE A 14 19.00 -24.31 1.62
N TYR A 15 20.16 -24.98 1.42
CA TYR A 15 21.27 -24.40 0.65
C TYR A 15 21.11 -24.43 -0.89
N SER A 16 20.05 -25.03 -1.47
CA SER A 16 19.76 -24.83 -2.90
C SER A 16 18.26 -24.98 -3.22
N PRO A 17 17.71 -24.24 -4.20
CA PRO A 17 16.27 -24.17 -4.41
C PRO A 17 15.68 -25.21 -5.38
N ILE A 18 16.43 -26.21 -5.89
CA ILE A 18 15.94 -27.06 -7.00
C ILE A 18 16.06 -28.59 -6.82
N TYR A 19 16.72 -29.15 -5.80
CA TYR A 19 16.66 -30.61 -5.57
C TYR A 19 16.68 -30.97 -4.08
N ALA A 20 15.67 -31.71 -3.62
CA ALA A 20 15.75 -32.52 -2.40
C ALA A 20 16.21 -33.94 -2.80
N ARG A 21 17.43 -34.33 -2.39
CA ARG A 21 18.00 -35.66 -2.62
C ARG A 21 17.86 -36.45 -1.32
N CYS A 22 16.94 -37.42 -1.27
CA CYS A 22 16.87 -38.37 -0.15
C CYS A 22 17.89 -39.48 -0.37
N GLU A 23 19.01 -39.46 0.37
CA GLU A 23 19.85 -40.66 0.53
C GLU A 23 19.38 -41.42 1.77
N ALA A 24 18.86 -42.62 1.54
CA ALA A 24 18.54 -43.57 2.59
C ALA A 24 19.83 -44.26 3.07
N GLY A 25 20.35 -43.83 4.22
CA GLY A 25 21.41 -44.53 4.96
C GLY A 25 20.82 -45.23 6.18
N GLN A 26 20.89 -46.55 6.21
CA GLN A 26 20.41 -47.44 7.27
C GLN A 26 21.14 -47.22 8.61
N GLY A 27 20.41 -47.16 9.73
CA GLY A 27 20.96 -47.25 11.10
C GLY A 27 20.01 -46.76 12.21
N GLU A 28 19.37 -47.72 12.90
CA GLU A 28 18.59 -47.73 14.18
C GLU A 28 18.85 -46.58 15.20
N SER A 29 17.96 -46.13 16.11
CA SER A 29 16.56 -46.41 16.52
C SER A 29 16.17 -45.41 17.64
N ARG A 30 15.03 -44.69 17.53
CA ARG A 30 14.01 -44.42 18.60
C ARG A 30 13.07 -43.22 18.31
N SER A 31 11.78 -43.56 18.24
CA SER A 31 10.56 -42.81 18.63
C SER A 31 10.34 -41.37 18.12
N VAL A 32 9.41 -41.20 17.18
CA VAL A 32 8.04 -40.65 17.35
C VAL A 32 7.42 -40.51 15.95
N GLU A 33 6.26 -41.12 15.74
CA GLU A 33 5.57 -41.22 14.46
C GLU A 33 4.81 -39.91 14.17
N LEU A 34 5.35 -39.07 13.28
CA LEU A 34 4.65 -37.94 12.66
C LEU A 34 4.63 -38.21 11.15
N LYS A 35 3.44 -38.51 10.62
CA LYS A 35 3.22 -38.76 9.19
C LYS A 35 3.44 -37.47 8.40
N SER A 36 4.54 -37.44 7.65
CA SER A 36 4.75 -36.58 6.48
C SER A 36 3.61 -36.73 5.49
N ASN A 37 3.08 -35.62 4.95
CA ASN A 37 2.36 -35.61 3.67
C ASN A 37 2.55 -34.24 2.98
N ASP A 38 3.50 -34.22 2.05
CA ASP A 38 3.55 -33.52 0.76
C ASP A 38 3.31 -32.00 0.69
N LEU A 39 4.40 -31.26 0.89
CA LEU A 39 4.59 -29.93 0.29
C LEU A 39 4.71 -30.09 -1.23
N VAL A 40 3.72 -29.59 -1.99
CA VAL A 40 3.73 -29.62 -3.46
C VAL A 40 4.90 -28.79 -4.01
N LEU A 41 5.78 -29.45 -4.75
CA LEU A 41 6.94 -28.87 -5.42
C LEU A 41 6.55 -27.71 -6.37
N GLY A 42 7.15 -26.53 -6.18
CA GLY A 42 7.18 -25.47 -7.20
C GLY A 42 6.31 -24.22 -7.01
N ARG A 43 5.97 -23.78 -5.79
CA ARG A 43 5.20 -22.53 -5.58
C ARG A 43 5.76 -21.62 -4.49
N THR A 44 6.43 -20.55 -4.94
CA THR A 44 7.08 -19.53 -4.10
C THR A 44 6.10 -18.42 -3.71
N ILE A 45 6.02 -18.12 -2.41
CA ILE A 45 5.24 -16.99 -1.89
C ILE A 45 6.07 -15.72 -2.11
N SER A 46 5.58 -14.82 -2.97
CA SER A 46 6.31 -13.61 -3.36
C SER A 46 6.19 -12.52 -2.28
N ALA A 47 6.88 -12.68 -1.16
CA ALA A 47 7.33 -11.55 -0.34
C ALA A 47 8.56 -10.92 -1.02
N ALA A 48 8.68 -9.59 -0.96
CA ALA A 48 9.80 -8.86 -1.54
C ALA A 48 11.14 -9.50 -1.12
N SER A 49 12.00 -9.83 -2.10
CA SER A 49 13.30 -10.46 -1.86
C SER A 49 14.21 -9.48 -1.11
N ALA A 50 14.35 -9.65 0.19
CA ALA A 50 15.47 -9.10 0.93
C ALA A 50 16.72 -9.95 0.64
N GLU A 51 17.88 -9.31 0.46
CA GLU A 51 19.14 -10.06 0.34
C GLU A 51 19.39 -10.89 1.61
N VAL A 52 20.00 -12.07 1.44
CA VAL A 52 20.16 -13.16 2.44
C VAL A 52 20.94 -12.75 3.70
N GLY A 53 21.43 -11.51 3.80
CA GLY A 53 22.09 -10.95 4.98
C GLY A 53 21.36 -9.81 5.71
N ASP A 54 20.31 -9.23 5.12
CA ASP A 54 19.60 -8.05 5.65
C ASP A 54 18.13 -8.33 6.05
N SER A 55 17.68 -9.58 5.91
CA SER A 55 16.30 -9.98 6.19
C SER A 55 16.03 -10.06 7.69
N CYS A 56 15.18 -9.16 8.20
CA CYS A 56 14.63 -9.26 9.55
C CYS A 56 13.71 -10.48 9.67
N GLU A 57 13.64 -11.11 10.86
CA GLU A 57 12.71 -12.21 11.11
C GLU A 57 11.26 -11.80 10.80
N TYR A 58 10.56 -12.64 10.04
CA TYR A 58 9.19 -12.40 9.63
C TYR A 58 8.26 -12.31 10.84
N GLY A 59 7.49 -11.22 10.91
CA GLY A 59 6.59 -10.95 12.02
C GLY A 59 7.26 -10.52 13.33
N SER A 60 8.53 -10.11 13.29
CA SER A 60 9.19 -9.37 14.37
C SER A 60 8.74 -7.90 14.40
N LEU A 61 8.90 -7.23 15.54
CA LEU A 61 8.60 -5.80 15.65
C LEU A 61 9.44 -4.96 14.68
N LYS A 62 10.69 -5.37 14.44
CA LYS A 62 11.60 -4.74 13.47
C LYS A 62 11.06 -4.85 12.05
N TYR A 63 10.53 -6.01 11.67
CA TYR A 63 9.91 -6.22 10.36
C TYR A 63 8.71 -5.28 10.14
N TYR A 64 7.80 -5.19 11.11
CA TYR A 64 6.65 -4.28 11.02
C TYR A 64 7.06 -2.80 10.97
N ALA A 65 8.07 -2.42 11.75
CA ALA A 65 8.59 -1.05 11.73
C ALA A 65 9.21 -0.69 10.37
N LEU A 66 9.97 -1.60 9.75
CA LEU A 66 10.52 -1.40 8.42
C LEU A 66 9.43 -1.31 7.35
N CYS A 67 8.40 -2.16 7.42
CA CYS A 67 7.26 -2.09 6.50
C CYS A 67 6.50 -0.77 6.64
N GLY A 68 6.25 -0.32 7.89
CA GLY A 68 5.64 0.97 8.17
C GLY A 68 6.48 2.15 7.66
N PHE A 69 7.80 2.12 7.89
CA PHE A 69 8.70 3.17 7.43
C PHE A 69 8.82 3.21 5.89
N GLY A 70 8.88 2.05 5.25
CA GLY A 70 8.77 1.94 3.78
C GLY A 70 7.46 2.53 3.27
N GLY A 71 6.36 2.31 3.99
CA GLY A 71 5.07 2.93 3.74
C GLY A 71 5.08 4.45 3.85
N VAL A 72 5.71 5.00 4.90
CA VAL A 72 5.90 6.45 5.09
C VAL A 72 6.63 7.06 3.91
N LEU A 73 7.78 6.50 3.53
CA LEU A 73 8.58 7.04 2.44
C LEU A 73 7.86 6.92 1.09
N SER A 74 7.30 5.75 0.81
CA SER A 74 6.60 5.50 -0.45
C SER A 74 5.39 6.41 -0.61
N CYS A 75 4.44 6.38 0.34
CA CYS A 75 3.22 7.19 0.24
C CYS A 75 3.51 8.68 0.42
N GLY A 76 4.33 9.07 1.40
CA GLY A 76 4.65 10.47 1.65
C GLY A 76 5.31 11.15 0.46
N ILE A 77 6.35 10.54 -0.13
CA ILE A 77 7.06 11.12 -1.27
C ILE A 77 6.19 11.14 -2.52
N THR A 78 5.55 10.01 -2.86
CA THR A 78 4.75 9.91 -4.09
C THR A 78 3.56 10.86 -4.07
N HIS A 79 2.79 10.92 -2.98
CA HIS A 79 1.66 11.83 -2.86
C HIS A 79 2.09 13.30 -2.84
N THR A 80 3.21 13.63 -2.18
CA THR A 80 3.73 15.00 -2.19
C THR A 80 4.16 15.43 -3.59
N ALA A 81 4.79 14.53 -4.36
CA ALA A 81 5.23 14.83 -5.72
C ALA A 81 4.06 15.10 -6.67
N VAL A 82 2.91 14.45 -6.45
CA VAL A 82 1.70 14.64 -7.29
C VAL A 82 0.76 15.75 -6.80
N VAL A 83 1.10 16.47 -5.71
CA VAL A 83 0.29 17.60 -5.20
C VAL A 83 -0.13 18.60 -6.28
N PRO A 84 0.71 19.00 -7.25
CA PRO A 84 0.29 19.92 -8.31
C PRO A 84 -0.85 19.35 -9.17
N LEU A 85 -0.80 18.05 -9.47
CA LEU A 85 -1.85 17.36 -10.24
C LEU A 85 -3.12 17.19 -9.40
N ASP A 86 -2.98 16.80 -8.13
CA ASP A 86 -4.09 16.67 -7.20
C ASP A 86 -4.83 17.99 -7.00
N LEU A 87 -4.10 19.09 -6.86
CA LEU A 87 -4.66 20.43 -6.74
C LEU A 87 -5.52 20.80 -7.95
N VAL A 88 -5.00 20.57 -9.16
CA VAL A 88 -5.74 20.85 -10.39
C VAL A 88 -6.97 19.94 -10.50
N LYS A 89 -6.83 18.65 -10.15
CA LYS A 89 -7.95 17.70 -10.12
C LYS A 89 -9.05 18.16 -9.16
N CYS A 90 -8.72 18.52 -7.92
CA CYS A 90 -9.68 19.01 -6.94
C CYS A 90 -10.42 20.25 -7.44
N ARG A 91 -9.71 21.21 -8.05
CA ARG A 91 -10.31 22.44 -8.61
C ARG A 91 -11.26 22.17 -9.77
N ILE A 92 -10.95 21.22 -10.64
CA ILE A 92 -11.84 20.81 -11.74
C ILE A 92 -13.11 20.16 -11.16
N GLN A 93 -12.98 19.37 -10.09
CA GLN A 93 -14.12 18.70 -9.47
C GLN A 93 -15.06 19.65 -8.72
N THR A 94 -14.54 20.72 -8.12
CA THR A 94 -15.35 21.71 -7.39
C THR A 94 -15.88 22.83 -8.29
N ASN A 95 -15.09 23.30 -9.28
CA ASN A 95 -15.54 24.34 -10.21
C ASN A 95 -15.24 23.97 -11.67
N PRO A 96 -16.05 23.07 -12.26
CA PRO A 96 -15.84 22.61 -13.64
C PRO A 96 -16.10 23.70 -14.69
N ALA A 97 -16.87 24.74 -14.35
CA ALA A 97 -17.12 25.87 -15.25
C ALA A 97 -15.85 26.72 -15.45
N LYS A 98 -15.07 26.91 -14.39
CA LYS A 98 -13.81 27.68 -14.40
C LYS A 98 -12.63 26.85 -14.91
N TYR A 99 -12.53 25.58 -14.49
CA TYR A 99 -11.41 24.71 -14.81
C TYR A 99 -11.86 23.59 -15.77
N LYS A 100 -11.71 23.82 -17.08
CA LYS A 100 -12.29 22.94 -18.11
C LYS A 100 -11.45 21.70 -18.43
N SER A 101 -10.14 21.75 -18.18
CA SER A 101 -9.22 20.66 -18.47
C SER A 101 -7.99 20.74 -17.57
N ILE A 102 -7.19 19.67 -17.51
CA ILE A 102 -5.98 19.62 -16.68
C ILE A 102 -4.99 20.73 -17.09
N PHE A 103 -4.68 20.86 -18.38
CA PHE A 103 -3.77 21.89 -18.90
C PHE A 103 -4.30 23.31 -18.67
N ASN A 104 -5.60 23.52 -18.89
CA ASN A 104 -6.24 24.79 -18.57
C ASN A 104 -6.18 25.07 -17.06
N GLY A 105 -6.38 24.06 -16.22
CA GLY A 105 -6.32 24.15 -14.77
C GLY A 105 -4.95 24.55 -14.26
N PHE A 106 -3.88 23.99 -14.83
CA PHE A 106 -2.51 24.45 -14.57
C PHE A 106 -2.31 25.90 -14.99
N SER A 107 -2.71 26.26 -16.22
CA SER A 107 -2.53 27.62 -16.74
C SER A 107 -3.27 28.67 -15.90
N VAL A 108 -4.53 28.42 -15.56
CA VAL A 108 -5.35 29.31 -14.72
C VAL A 108 -4.75 29.40 -13.32
N THR A 109 -4.34 28.28 -12.73
CA THR A 109 -3.72 28.27 -11.39
C THR A 109 -2.43 29.09 -11.35
N VAL A 110 -1.55 28.93 -12.34
CA VAL A 110 -0.30 29.69 -12.40
C VAL A 110 -0.56 31.18 -12.63
N LYS A 111 -1.59 31.55 -13.42
CA LYS A 111 -1.97 32.95 -13.65
C LYS A 111 -2.56 33.62 -12.40
N GLU A 112 -3.38 32.91 -11.63
CA GLU A 112 -4.08 33.47 -10.46
C GLU A 112 -3.27 33.40 -9.16
N ASP A 113 -2.64 32.25 -8.90
CA ASP A 113 -1.95 31.96 -7.63
C ASP A 113 -0.41 31.94 -7.75
N GLY A 114 0.11 32.11 -8.96
CA GLY A 114 1.53 31.97 -9.26
C GLY A 114 2.04 30.52 -9.19
N MET A 115 3.33 30.35 -9.49
CA MET A 115 3.96 29.02 -9.52
C MET A 115 4.01 28.34 -8.13
N ARG A 116 4.05 29.12 -7.05
CA ARG A 116 3.94 28.62 -5.67
C ARG A 116 2.52 28.14 -5.32
N GLY A 117 1.51 28.60 -6.05
CA GLY A 117 0.12 28.17 -5.91
C GLY A 117 -0.09 26.68 -6.17
N LEU A 118 0.73 26.08 -7.03
CA LEU A 118 0.68 24.65 -7.36
C LEU A 118 1.03 23.75 -6.16
N GLY A 119 1.72 24.29 -5.15
CA GLY A 119 2.05 23.57 -3.93
C GLY A 119 1.01 23.72 -2.80
N LYS A 120 -0.14 24.36 -3.02
CA LYS A 120 -1.13 24.53 -1.95
C LYS A 120 -1.61 23.15 -1.44
N GLY A 121 -1.55 22.97 -0.11
CA GLY A 121 -1.92 21.71 0.52
C GLY A 121 -0.81 20.65 0.55
N TRP A 122 0.44 20.99 0.18
CA TRP A 122 1.55 20.02 0.24
C TRP A 122 1.77 19.46 1.65
N ALA A 123 1.71 20.30 2.70
CA ALA A 123 1.98 19.90 4.08
C ALA A 123 0.97 18.87 4.63
N PRO A 124 -0.37 19.12 4.57
CA PRO A 124 -1.33 18.10 4.99
C PRO A 124 -1.25 16.83 4.12
N THR A 125 -0.90 16.95 2.84
CA THR A 125 -0.69 15.78 1.96
C THR A 125 0.50 14.95 2.45
N ALA A 126 1.67 15.58 2.61
CA ALA A 126 2.89 14.91 3.03
C ALA A 126 2.72 14.18 4.37
N ILE A 127 2.17 14.88 5.38
CA ILE A 127 1.98 14.31 6.71
C ILE A 127 0.87 13.24 6.68
N GLY A 128 -0.26 13.52 6.02
CA GLY A 128 -1.42 12.64 6.00
C GLY A 128 -1.11 11.31 5.33
N TYR A 129 -0.57 11.34 4.11
CA TYR A 129 -0.23 10.12 3.38
C TYR A 129 0.98 9.40 3.96
N SER A 130 1.86 10.08 4.71
CA SER A 130 2.89 9.41 5.51
C SER A 130 2.27 8.59 6.65
N LEU A 131 1.33 9.16 7.41
CA LEU A 131 0.64 8.46 8.48
C LEU A 131 -0.24 7.33 7.95
N GLN A 132 -0.93 7.58 6.83
CA GLN A 132 -1.69 6.55 6.13
C GLN A 132 -0.76 5.43 5.66
N GLY A 133 0.38 5.74 5.04
CA GLY A 133 1.37 4.76 4.60
C GLY A 133 1.92 3.92 5.74
N LEU A 134 2.23 4.54 6.88
CA LEU A 134 2.67 3.85 8.08
C LEU A 134 1.63 2.83 8.56
N GLY A 135 0.37 3.26 8.71
CA GLY A 135 -0.72 2.41 9.16
C GLY A 135 -1.04 1.31 8.14
N LYS A 136 -1.15 1.68 6.86
CA LYS A 136 -1.48 0.76 5.77
C LYS A 136 -0.47 -0.37 5.67
N PHE A 137 0.82 -0.08 5.51
CA PHE A 137 1.82 -1.12 5.32
C PHE A 137 2.25 -1.79 6.63
N GLY A 138 2.26 -1.06 7.75
CA GLY A 138 2.57 -1.63 9.06
C GLY A 138 1.46 -2.56 9.56
N PHE A 139 0.22 -2.07 9.62
CA PHE A 139 -0.92 -2.88 10.08
C PHE A 139 -1.27 -4.01 9.12
N TYR A 140 -1.03 -3.86 7.82
CA TYR A 140 -1.24 -4.95 6.86
C TYR A 140 -0.47 -6.22 7.26
N GLU A 141 0.81 -6.08 7.61
CA GLU A 141 1.64 -7.20 8.05
C GLU A 141 1.16 -7.78 9.39
N VAL A 142 0.74 -6.92 10.32
CA VAL A 142 0.18 -7.34 11.62
C VAL A 142 -1.12 -8.14 11.42
N PHE A 143 -2.08 -7.63 10.64
CA PHE A 143 -3.35 -8.30 10.39
C PHE A 143 -3.16 -9.59 9.58
N LYS A 144 -2.21 -9.63 8.65
CA LYS A 144 -1.85 -10.89 7.97
C LYS A 144 -1.39 -11.96 8.95
N LYS A 145 -0.51 -11.63 9.91
CA LYS A 145 -0.05 -12.60 10.92
C LYS A 145 -1.19 -13.03 11.84
N ILE A 146 -2.03 -12.10 12.28
CA ILE A 146 -3.19 -12.41 13.14
C ILE A 146 -4.17 -13.34 12.40
N TYR A 147 -4.58 -12.98 11.19
CA TYR A 147 -5.54 -13.78 10.43
C TYR A 147 -4.95 -15.14 10.02
N SER A 148 -3.68 -15.19 9.62
CA SER A 148 -3.01 -16.46 9.32
C SER A 148 -2.94 -17.39 10.53
N GLY A 149 -2.70 -16.83 11.73
CA GLY A 149 -2.69 -17.61 12.98
C GLY A 149 -4.07 -18.14 13.37
N ILE A 150 -5.15 -17.45 13.00
CA ILE A 150 -6.54 -17.88 13.28
C ILE A 150 -7.00 -18.96 12.29
N LEU A 151 -6.65 -18.83 11.01
CA LEU A 151 -7.08 -19.74 9.94
C LEU A 151 -6.26 -21.06 9.91
N GLY A 152 -5.03 -21.07 10.44
CA GLY A 152 -4.10 -22.20 10.35
C GLY A 152 -3.42 -22.28 8.97
N ASP A 153 -2.33 -23.03 8.87
CA ASP A 153 -1.40 -22.96 7.72
C ASP A 153 -2.04 -23.41 6.39
N GLU A 154 -2.80 -24.51 6.37
CA GLU A 154 -3.44 -25.02 5.15
C GLU A 154 -4.57 -24.12 4.64
N LEU A 155 -5.38 -23.58 5.55
CA LEU A 155 -6.52 -22.75 5.20
C LEU A 155 -6.07 -21.34 4.80
N SER A 156 -5.01 -20.82 5.44
CA SER A 156 -4.34 -19.57 5.06
C SER A 156 -3.78 -19.63 3.65
N TYR A 157 -3.27 -20.79 3.22
CA TYR A 157 -2.80 -20.98 1.85
C TYR A 157 -3.95 -21.05 0.85
N THR A 158 -4.99 -21.83 1.15
CA THR A 158 -6.17 -22.00 0.27
C THR A 158 -6.93 -20.69 0.09
N TRP A 159 -7.09 -19.92 1.17
CA TRP A 159 -7.84 -18.66 1.20
C TRP A 159 -6.95 -17.41 1.20
N ARG A 160 -5.70 -17.53 0.72
CA ARG A 160 -4.69 -16.45 0.75
C ARG A 160 -5.21 -15.11 0.22
N THR A 161 -5.96 -15.14 -0.88
CA THR A 161 -6.51 -13.91 -1.47
C THR A 161 -7.53 -13.26 -0.54
N SER A 162 -8.45 -14.03 0.05
CA SER A 162 -9.42 -13.50 1.01
C SER A 162 -8.74 -13.02 2.30
N LEU A 163 -7.69 -13.70 2.75
CA LEU A 163 -6.87 -13.30 3.89
C LEU A 163 -6.19 -11.94 3.63
N TYR A 164 -5.56 -11.76 2.48
CA TYR A 164 -4.92 -10.49 2.11
C TYR A 164 -5.93 -9.36 1.90
N LEU A 165 -7.09 -9.67 1.31
CA LEU A 165 -8.20 -8.73 1.19
C LEU A 165 -8.70 -8.28 2.57
N ALA A 166 -8.92 -9.21 3.50
CA ALA A 166 -9.33 -8.89 4.86
C ALA A 166 -8.24 -8.09 5.61
N ALA A 167 -6.98 -8.52 5.52
CA ALA A 167 -5.87 -7.84 6.19
C ALA A 167 -5.66 -6.41 5.66
N SER A 168 -5.77 -6.22 4.35
CA SER A 168 -5.63 -4.91 3.71
C SER A 168 -6.81 -3.98 4.00
N ALA A 169 -8.05 -4.50 4.03
CA ALA A 169 -9.22 -3.72 4.42
C ALA A 169 -9.14 -3.24 5.87
N SER A 170 -8.76 -4.13 6.80
CA SER A 170 -8.58 -3.80 8.22
C SER A 170 -7.45 -2.79 8.42
N ALA A 171 -6.32 -2.94 7.72
CA ALA A 171 -5.22 -1.99 7.79
C ALA A 171 -5.63 -0.59 7.29
N GLU A 172 -6.31 -0.51 6.15
CA GLU A 172 -6.75 0.77 5.57
C GLU A 172 -7.79 1.45 6.45
N PHE A 173 -8.71 0.69 7.07
CA PHE A 173 -9.71 1.23 7.99
C PHE A 173 -9.08 2.08 9.10
N PHE A 174 -8.06 1.55 9.79
CA PHE A 174 -7.36 2.28 10.86
C PHE A 174 -6.44 3.37 10.31
N ALA A 175 -5.80 3.15 9.17
CA ALA A 175 -4.94 4.14 8.53
C ALA A 175 -5.73 5.40 8.12
N ASP A 176 -6.96 5.22 7.64
CA ASP A 176 -7.82 6.30 7.19
C ASP A 176 -8.34 7.18 8.33
N ILE A 177 -8.48 6.63 9.54
CA ILE A 177 -8.80 7.43 10.74
C ILE A 177 -7.70 8.47 10.99
N ALA A 178 -6.43 8.09 10.81
CA ALA A 178 -5.29 9.00 10.94
C ALA A 178 -5.18 9.98 9.76
N LEU A 179 -5.55 9.55 8.54
CA LEU A 179 -5.53 10.39 7.34
C LEU A 179 -6.64 11.44 7.32
N CYS A 180 -7.83 11.10 7.81
CA CYS A 180 -9.06 11.87 7.60
C CYS A 180 -8.94 13.35 8.01
N PRO A 181 -8.40 13.71 9.19
CA PRO A 181 -8.23 15.11 9.58
C PRO A 181 -7.34 15.92 8.62
N LEU A 182 -6.32 15.28 8.05
CA LEU A 182 -5.37 15.93 7.15
C LEU A 182 -5.91 16.02 5.72
N GLU A 183 -6.66 15.01 5.27
CA GLU A 183 -7.40 15.09 3.99
C GLU A 183 -8.48 16.18 4.08
N ALA A 184 -9.19 16.30 5.20
CA ALA A 184 -10.18 17.35 5.43
C ALA A 184 -9.57 18.76 5.40
N ALA A 185 -8.36 18.94 5.95
CA ALA A 185 -7.62 20.20 5.87
C ALA A 185 -7.09 20.47 4.44
N LYS A 186 -6.55 19.44 3.77
CA LYS A 186 -6.06 19.52 2.38
C LYS A 186 -7.15 19.95 1.43
N VAL A 187 -8.33 19.32 1.46
CA VAL A 187 -9.44 19.63 0.55
C VAL A 187 -9.83 21.10 0.71
N ARG A 188 -10.01 21.60 1.94
CA ARG A 188 -10.33 23.02 2.20
C ARG A 188 -9.24 23.96 1.66
N ILE A 189 -7.96 23.66 1.88
CA ILE A 189 -6.84 24.46 1.36
C ILE A 189 -6.81 24.50 -0.18
N GLN A 190 -7.16 23.40 -0.85
CA GLN A 190 -7.07 23.27 -2.31
C GLN A 190 -8.30 23.83 -3.04
N THR A 191 -9.46 23.82 -2.40
CA THR A 191 -10.75 24.11 -3.05
C THR A 191 -11.40 25.41 -2.60
N GLN A 192 -11.25 25.83 -1.33
CA GLN A 192 -11.94 27.00 -0.81
C GLN A 192 -11.22 28.30 -1.19
N PRO A 193 -11.90 29.25 -1.86
CA PRO A 193 -11.33 30.57 -2.15
C PRO A 193 -11.09 31.35 -0.85
N GLY A 194 -9.94 32.02 -0.74
CA GLY A 194 -9.56 32.79 0.45
C GLY A 194 -9.05 31.97 1.63
N CYS A 195 -9.02 30.64 1.55
CA CYS A 195 -8.48 29.78 2.60
C CYS A 195 -6.95 29.94 2.71
N PRO A 196 -6.39 30.11 3.93
CA PRO A 196 -4.95 30.21 4.12
C PRO A 196 -4.22 28.94 3.64
N PRO A 197 -3.06 29.04 2.98
CA PRO A 197 -2.35 27.86 2.43
C PRO A 197 -1.64 27.00 3.50
N HIS A 198 -1.84 27.30 4.79
CA HIS A 198 -1.08 26.73 5.89
C HIS A 198 -1.97 25.89 6.81
N LEU A 199 -1.60 24.61 6.99
CA LEU A 199 -2.26 23.67 7.90
C LEU A 199 -2.43 24.24 9.32
N ARG A 200 -1.40 24.93 9.83
CA ARG A 200 -1.39 25.59 11.15
C ARG A 200 -2.46 26.68 11.34
N LYS A 201 -3.02 27.23 10.26
CA LYS A 201 -4.15 28.18 10.33
C LYS A 201 -5.49 27.48 10.10
N VAL A 202 -5.51 26.50 9.19
CA VAL A 202 -6.75 25.82 8.79
C VAL A 202 -7.24 24.81 9.84
N ALA A 203 -6.35 24.01 10.44
CA ALA A 203 -6.77 23.03 11.44
C ALA A 203 -7.42 23.69 12.69
N PRO A 204 -6.85 24.76 13.29
CA PRO A 204 -7.54 25.46 14.37
C PRO A 204 -8.87 26.11 13.93
N ALA A 205 -8.96 26.58 12.68
CA ALA A 205 -10.19 27.16 12.15
C ALA A 205 -11.30 26.11 12.00
N ILE A 206 -10.98 24.91 11.52
CA ILE A 206 -11.93 23.77 11.45
C ILE A 206 -12.42 23.44 12.87
N LEU A 207 -11.49 23.31 13.82
CA LEU A 207 -11.84 22.98 15.21
C LEU A 207 -12.74 24.04 15.85
N LYS A 208 -12.48 25.34 15.57
CA LYS A 208 -13.27 26.44 16.11
C LYS A 208 -14.67 26.52 15.50
N ASN A 209 -14.80 26.30 14.19
CA ASN A 209 -16.04 26.53 13.46
C ASN A 209 -16.95 25.28 13.42
N GLU A 210 -16.37 24.08 13.33
CA GLU A 210 -17.10 22.83 13.12
C GLU A 210 -16.89 21.80 14.25
N GLY A 211 -16.01 22.10 15.21
CA GLY A 211 -15.64 21.19 16.28
C GLY A 211 -14.81 19.99 15.80
N PHE A 212 -14.64 19.00 16.67
CA PHE A 212 -13.86 17.80 16.38
C PHE A 212 -14.47 16.96 15.25
N MET A 213 -15.80 16.92 15.16
CA MET A 213 -16.51 16.17 14.12
C MET A 213 -16.29 16.74 12.72
N GLY A 214 -15.96 18.03 12.59
CA GLY A 214 -15.61 18.66 11.31
C GLY A 214 -14.42 18.03 10.58
N PHE A 215 -13.54 17.32 11.30
CA PHE A 215 -12.44 16.56 10.72
C PHE A 215 -12.85 15.21 10.15
N TYR A 216 -13.93 14.60 10.66
CA TYR A 216 -14.33 13.22 10.35
C TYR A 216 -15.60 13.11 9.52
N LYS A 217 -16.23 14.24 9.12
CA LYS A 217 -17.39 14.24 8.20
C LYS A 217 -17.11 13.44 6.92
N GLY A 218 -15.90 13.57 6.38
CA GLY A 218 -15.47 12.87 5.17
C GLY A 218 -14.99 11.43 5.39
N LEU A 219 -15.05 10.86 6.60
CA LEU A 219 -14.48 9.53 6.90
C LEU A 219 -15.21 8.40 6.16
N ALA A 220 -16.54 8.41 6.15
CA ALA A 220 -17.30 7.37 5.44
C ALA A 220 -17.08 7.42 3.92
N PRO A 221 -17.14 8.59 3.25
CA PRO A 221 -16.71 8.72 1.86
C PRO A 221 -15.25 8.29 1.63
N LEU A 222 -14.35 8.60 2.57
CA LEU A 222 -12.95 8.18 2.48
C LEU A 222 -12.82 6.65 2.47
N TRP A 223 -13.49 5.94 3.40
CA TRP A 223 -13.48 4.49 3.44
C TRP A 223 -14.09 3.85 2.20
N MET A 224 -15.21 4.37 1.69
CA MET A 224 -15.83 3.88 0.45
C MET A 224 -14.88 3.96 -0.75
N ARG A 225 -13.96 4.92 -0.76
CA ARG A 225 -12.94 5.05 -1.80
C ARG A 225 -11.71 4.19 -1.53
N GLN A 226 -11.11 4.34 -0.34
CA GLN A 226 -9.77 3.83 -0.05
C GLN A 226 -9.75 2.32 0.21
N ILE A 227 -10.77 1.77 0.87
CA ILE A 227 -10.81 0.33 1.18
C ILE A 227 -10.91 -0.51 -0.11
N PRO A 228 -11.86 -0.26 -1.03
CA PRO A 228 -11.91 -1.01 -2.29
C PRO A 228 -10.67 -0.82 -3.15
N TYR A 229 -10.14 0.41 -3.22
CA TYR A 229 -8.91 0.70 -3.95
C TYR A 229 -7.73 -0.13 -3.40
N THR A 230 -7.59 -0.18 -2.08
CA THR A 230 -6.51 -0.91 -1.42
C THR A 230 -6.64 -2.42 -1.57
N MET A 231 -7.84 -2.96 -1.37
CA MET A 231 -8.16 -4.36 -1.62
C MET A 231 -7.79 -4.79 -3.05
N MET A 232 -8.19 -3.98 -4.04
CA MET A 232 -7.88 -4.25 -5.44
C MET A 232 -6.38 -4.14 -5.72
N LYS A 233 -5.70 -3.15 -5.14
CA LYS A 233 -4.26 -2.95 -5.31
C LYS A 233 -3.46 -4.17 -4.88
N PHE A 234 -3.74 -4.71 -3.69
CA PHE A 234 -3.03 -5.89 -3.20
C PHE A 234 -3.40 -7.16 -4.00
N ALA A 235 -4.69 -7.38 -4.29
CA ALA A 235 -5.12 -8.55 -5.06
C ALA A 235 -4.59 -8.56 -6.51
N CYS A 236 -4.69 -7.43 -7.22
CA CYS A 236 -4.21 -7.33 -8.60
C CYS A 236 -2.69 -7.34 -8.68
N PHE A 237 -1.99 -6.66 -7.76
CA PHE A 237 -0.53 -6.64 -7.79
C PHE A 237 0.03 -8.06 -7.68
N GLU A 238 -0.43 -8.86 -6.72
CA GLU A 238 0.04 -10.23 -6.54
C GLU A 238 -0.27 -11.12 -7.75
N ARG A 239 -1.51 -11.09 -8.25
CA ARG A 239 -1.90 -11.91 -9.41
C ARG A 239 -1.18 -11.50 -10.68
N THR A 240 -0.93 -10.20 -10.86
CA THR A 240 -0.22 -9.67 -12.03
C THR A 240 1.26 -10.05 -11.96
N VAL A 241 1.89 -9.93 -10.79
CA VAL A 241 3.27 -10.38 -10.57
C VAL A 241 3.38 -11.88 -10.84
N GLU A 242 2.50 -12.71 -10.26
CA GLU A 242 2.48 -14.16 -10.51
C GLU A 242 2.29 -14.50 -11.99
N ALA A 243 1.40 -13.81 -12.69
CA ALA A 243 1.16 -14.01 -14.11
C ALA A 243 2.37 -13.62 -14.98
N ILE A 244 3.02 -12.50 -14.66
CA ILE A 244 4.22 -12.04 -15.40
C ILE A 244 5.38 -13.02 -15.21
N TYR A 245 5.64 -13.49 -13.99
CA TYR A 245 6.68 -14.50 -13.75
C TYR A 245 6.32 -15.87 -14.37
N LYS A 246 5.04 -16.23 -14.45
CA LYS A 246 4.63 -17.50 -15.06
C LYS A 246 4.67 -17.48 -16.59
N HIS A 247 4.39 -16.34 -17.24
CA HIS A 247 4.16 -16.29 -18.69
C HIS A 247 5.23 -15.53 -19.47
N ILE A 248 5.94 -14.59 -18.84
CA ILE A 248 6.87 -13.68 -19.53
C ILE A 248 8.32 -13.97 -19.14
N VAL A 249 8.58 -14.35 -17.88
CA VAL A 249 9.93 -14.65 -17.38
C VAL A 249 9.97 -16.06 -16.77
N PRO A 250 10.16 -17.13 -17.58
CA PRO A 250 10.30 -18.49 -17.07
C PRO A 250 11.70 -18.72 -16.47
N LYS A 251 12.13 -17.81 -15.59
CA LYS A 251 13.36 -17.91 -14.79
C LYS A 251 13.02 -17.62 -13.33
N PRO A 252 13.62 -18.34 -12.36
CA PRO A 252 13.49 -18.01 -10.94
C PRO A 252 13.93 -16.57 -10.68
N ARG A 253 13.25 -15.85 -9.78
CA ARG A 253 13.57 -14.46 -9.41
C ARG A 253 15.05 -14.26 -9.05
N ASP A 254 15.66 -15.30 -8.49
CA ASP A 254 17.04 -15.32 -7.98
C ASP A 254 18.10 -15.29 -9.10
N GLU A 255 17.72 -15.57 -10.35
CA GLU A 255 18.60 -15.50 -11.53
C GLU A 255 18.42 -14.22 -12.36
N CYS A 256 17.43 -13.38 -12.03
CA CYS A 256 17.20 -12.11 -12.71
C CYS A 256 18.10 -11.01 -12.18
N SER A 257 18.58 -10.14 -13.07
CA SER A 257 19.30 -8.94 -12.67
C SER A 257 18.38 -7.97 -11.90
N LYS A 258 18.96 -7.15 -11.01
CA LYS A 258 18.21 -6.13 -10.23
C LYS A 258 17.38 -5.20 -11.13
N SER A 259 17.88 -4.87 -12.33
CA SER A 259 17.17 -4.06 -13.31
C SER A 259 15.96 -4.77 -13.92
N GLU A 260 16.08 -6.06 -14.26
CA GLU A 260 14.94 -6.86 -14.74
C GLU A 260 13.85 -6.99 -13.69
N GLN A 261 14.22 -7.26 -12.42
CA GLN A 261 13.26 -7.33 -11.33
C GLN A 261 12.52 -5.99 -11.13
N LEU A 262 13.23 -4.87 -11.28
CA LEU A 262 12.65 -3.53 -11.18
C LEU A 262 11.68 -3.25 -12.34
N ILE A 263 12.04 -3.58 -13.58
CA ILE A 263 11.17 -3.42 -14.76
C ILE A 263 9.91 -4.28 -14.61
N VAL A 264 10.05 -5.54 -14.20
CA VAL A 264 8.91 -6.44 -13.96
C VAL A 264 7.99 -5.86 -12.87
N THR A 265 8.56 -5.37 -11.78
CA THR A 265 7.78 -4.79 -10.67
C THR A 265 7.07 -3.50 -11.09
N PHE A 266 7.73 -2.67 -11.91
CA PHE A 266 7.12 -1.46 -12.47
C PHE A 266 5.98 -1.79 -13.44
N ALA A 267 6.18 -2.72 -14.37
CA ALA A 267 5.15 -3.15 -15.32
C ALA A 267 3.95 -3.78 -14.60
N ALA A 268 4.20 -4.64 -13.61
CA ALA A 268 3.17 -5.21 -12.77
C ALA A 268 2.39 -4.13 -12.01
N GLY A 269 3.11 -3.16 -11.44
CA GLY A 269 2.51 -2.00 -10.76
C GLY A 269 1.65 -1.15 -11.67
N TYR A 270 2.07 -0.91 -12.92
CA TYR A 270 1.32 -0.15 -13.91
C TYR A 270 0.01 -0.86 -14.30
N ILE A 271 0.09 -2.15 -14.66
CA ILE A 271 -1.08 -2.95 -15.02
C ILE A 271 -2.06 -3.04 -13.83
N ALA A 272 -1.55 -3.34 -12.64
CA ALA A 272 -2.36 -3.37 -11.42
C ALA A 272 -3.02 -2.00 -11.18
N GLY A 273 -2.31 -0.90 -11.40
CA GLY A 273 -2.86 0.46 -11.30
C GLY A 273 -4.03 0.73 -12.24
N VAL A 274 -3.95 0.26 -13.49
CA VAL A 274 -5.06 0.36 -14.46
C VAL A 274 -6.28 -0.42 -13.98
N PHE A 275 -6.11 -1.66 -13.53
CA PHE A 275 -7.21 -2.44 -12.96
C PHE A 275 -7.82 -1.79 -11.71
N CYS A 276 -6.97 -1.23 -10.82
CA CYS A 276 -7.43 -0.50 -9.64
C CYS A 276 -8.31 0.68 -10.04
N ALA A 277 -7.90 1.46 -11.04
CA ALA A 277 -8.66 2.61 -11.51
C ALA A 277 -10.02 2.22 -12.08
N VAL A 278 -10.11 1.12 -12.83
CA VAL A 278 -11.38 0.63 -13.40
C VAL A 278 -12.35 0.22 -12.29
N VAL A 279 -11.87 -0.53 -11.29
CA VAL A 279 -12.73 -1.03 -10.21
C VAL A 279 -13.07 0.06 -9.18
N SER A 280 -12.17 1.01 -8.93
CA SER A 280 -12.44 2.11 -8.00
C SER A 280 -13.33 3.19 -8.60
N HIS A 281 -13.44 3.28 -9.94
CA HIS A 281 -14.14 4.36 -10.62
C HIS A 281 -15.59 4.62 -10.14
N PRO A 282 -16.44 3.59 -9.92
CA PRO A 282 -17.80 3.81 -9.43
C PRO A 282 -17.79 4.40 -8.01
N ALA A 283 -16.94 3.89 -7.12
CA ALA A 283 -16.80 4.39 -5.76
C ALA A 283 -16.25 5.82 -5.74
N ASP A 284 -15.24 6.10 -6.57
CA ASP A 284 -14.69 7.45 -6.78
C ASP A 284 -15.79 8.43 -7.23
N THR A 285 -16.66 8.00 -8.15
CA THR A 285 -17.77 8.82 -8.65
C THR A 285 -18.80 9.12 -7.57
N VAL A 286 -19.17 8.13 -6.76
CA VAL A 286 -20.11 8.30 -5.63
C VAL A 286 -19.54 9.26 -4.59
N VAL A 287 -18.26 9.11 -4.23
CA VAL A 287 -17.58 9.98 -3.26
C VAL A 287 -17.47 11.42 -3.77
N SER A 288 -17.13 11.61 -5.04
CA SER A 288 -17.12 12.95 -5.65
C SER A 288 -18.51 13.60 -5.63
N LYS A 289 -19.59 12.85 -5.84
CA LYS A 289 -20.97 13.37 -5.78
C LYS A 289 -21.42 13.72 -4.36
N LEU A 290 -21.07 12.90 -3.38
CA LEU A 290 -21.37 13.18 -1.97
C LEU A 290 -20.65 14.45 -1.50
N ASN A 291 -19.37 14.60 -1.84
CA ASN A 291 -18.60 15.79 -1.48
C ASN A 291 -19.09 17.08 -2.17
N GLN A 292 -19.63 16.99 -3.40
CA GLN A 292 -20.28 18.12 -4.06
C GLN A 292 -21.59 18.56 -3.37
N THR A 293 -22.28 17.64 -2.70
CA THR A 293 -23.57 17.92 -2.05
C THR A 293 -23.38 18.62 -0.70
N GLU A 294 -22.26 18.36 -0.01
CA GLU A 294 -21.92 19.02 1.26
C GLU A 294 -21.52 20.50 1.09
N GLU A 295 -21.12 20.93 -0.11
CA GLU A 295 -20.84 22.36 -0.41
C GLU A 295 -22.10 23.26 -0.36
N HIS A 296 -23.31 22.71 -0.13
CA HIS A 296 -24.53 23.48 0.09
C HIS A 296 -24.85 23.82 1.56
N CYS A 297 -23.95 23.51 2.51
CA CYS A 297 -24.05 24.05 3.86
C CYS A 297 -22.93 25.06 4.12
N TYR A 298 -23.33 26.34 4.05
CA TYR A 298 -22.70 27.61 4.47
C TYR A 298 -22.31 28.56 3.34
#